data_AF-A0A6S7DMC1-F1
#
_entry.id   AF-A0A6S7DMC1-F1
#
_cell.length_a   1.000
_cell.length_b   1.000
_cell.length_c   1.000
_cell.angle_alpha   90.00
_cell.angle_beta   90.00
_cell.angle_gamma   90.00
#
_symmetry.space_group_name_H-M   'P 1'
#
loop_
_entity.id
_entity.type
_entity.pdbx_description
1 polymer ?
#
loop_
_entity_poly.entity_id
_entity_poly.type
_entity_poly.pdbx_seq_one_letter_code
_entity_poly.pdbx_strand_id
1 'polypeptide(L)' 'MKNLTETEKLLITAQDIARRTFVDPSEAAVLAIFEELRIERDRMAWATDDRAGATVH' A
#
# COMPACT_ATOMS: atom_id res chain seq x y z
N MET A 1 34.25 5.29 -4.04
CA MET A 1 32.84 4.99 -3.68
C MET A 1 31.94 6.02 -4.34
N LYS A 2 30.86 5.63 -5.00
CA LYS A 2 29.87 6.60 -5.50
C LYS A 2 29.21 7.28 -4.30
N ASN A 3 29.23 8.61 -4.25
CA ASN A 3 28.46 9.37 -3.27
C ASN A 3 26.99 9.32 -3.71
N LEU A 4 26.22 8.41 -3.11
CA LEU A 4 24.79 8.31 -3.34
C LEU A 4 24.09 9.56 -2.80
N THR A 5 23.17 10.09 -3.59
CA THR A 5 22.21 11.12 -3.17
C THR A 5 21.31 10.60 -2.06
N GLU A 6 20.67 11.49 -1.32
CA GLU A 6 19.72 11.10 -0.26
C GLU A 6 18.54 10.29 -0.82
N THR A 7 18.07 10.66 -2.01
CA THR A 7 17.00 9.94 -2.71
C THR A 7 17.40 8.50 -3.04
N GLU A 8 18.62 8.27 -3.54
CA GLU A 8 19.11 6.92 -3.85
C GLU A 8 19.23 6.05 -2.59
N LYS A 9 19.64 6.63 -1.46
CA LYS A 9 19.68 5.92 -0.17
C LYS A 9 18.29 5.53 0.31
N LEU A 10 17.31 6.42 0.15
CA LEU A 10 15.90 6.17 0.46
C LEU A 10 15.32 5.03 -0.37
N LEU A 11 15.60 5.02 -1.68
CA LEU A 11 15.14 3.97 -2.60
C LEU A 11 15.76 2.60 -2.28
N ILE A 12 17.05 2.55 -1.97
CA ILE A 12 17.73 1.31 -1.54
C ILE A 12 17.10 0.78 -0.25
N THR A 13 16.86 1.67 0.72
CA THR A 13 16.25 1.29 2.00
C THR A 13 14.84 0.75 1.82
N ALA A 14 14.03 1.39 0.98
CA ALA A 14 12.68 0.92 0.66
C ALA A 14 12.72 -0.45 -0.05
N GLN A 15 13.65 -0.66 -0.97
CA GLN A 15 13.86 -1.94 -1.65
C GLN A 15 14.25 -3.05 -0.66
N ASP A 16 15.17 -2.78 0.27
CA ASP A 16 15.60 -3.77 1.27
C ASP A 16 14.48 -4.14 2.25
N ILE A 17 13.63 -3.18 2.62
CA ILE A 17 12.43 -3.44 3.43
C ILE A 17 11.45 -4.33 2.65
N ALA A 18 11.19 -4.02 1.38
CA ALA A 18 10.32 -4.85 0.54
C ALA A 18 10.87 -6.28 0.40
N ARG A 19 12.17 -6.44 0.10
CA ARG A 19 12.80 -7.76 -0.05
C ARG A 19 12.82 -8.58 1.25
N ARG A 20 12.81 -7.93 2.41
CA ARG A 20 12.78 -8.62 3.72
C ARG A 20 11.37 -9.02 4.14
N THR A 21 10.37 -8.20 3.81
CA THR A 21 8.96 -8.46 4.15
C THR A 21 8.33 -9.47 3.19
N PHE A 22 8.76 -9.45 1.93
CA PHE A 22 8.30 -10.38 0.90
C PHE A 22 9.37 -11.46 0.69
N VAL A 23 9.27 -12.57 1.43
CA VAL A 23 10.21 -13.72 1.32
C VAL A 23 10.18 -14.36 -0.08
N ASP A 24 9.15 -14.09 -0.87
CA ASP A 24 9.13 -14.29 -2.32
C ASP A 24 8.25 -13.19 -2.97
N PRO A 25 8.84 -12.06 -3.42
CA PRO A 25 8.10 -10.96 -4.04
C PRO A 25 7.72 -11.35 -5.48
N SER A 26 6.95 -12.41 -5.63
CA SER A 26 6.32 -12.73 -6.90
C SER A 26 5.30 -11.63 -7.23
N GLU A 27 5.13 -11.35 -8.52
CA GLU A 27 4.06 -10.47 -9.01
C GLU A 27 2.70 -10.88 -8.43
N ALA A 28 2.47 -12.19 -8.25
CA ALA A 28 1.28 -12.74 -7.62
C ALA A 28 1.09 -12.30 -6.16
N ALA A 29 2.16 -12.29 -5.34
CA ALA A 29 2.09 -11.84 -3.95
C ALA A 29 1.75 -10.34 -3.85
N VAL A 30 2.31 -9.53 -4.74
CA VAL A 30 2.01 -8.10 -4.82
C VAL A 30 0.55 -7.90 -5.25
N LEU A 31 0.11 -8.56 -6.32
CA LEU A 31 -1.26 -8.47 -6.82
C LEU A 31 -2.29 -8.94 -5.78
N ALA A 32 -1.99 -9.97 -4.99
CA ALA A 32 -2.86 -10.43 -3.91
C ALA A 32 -3.08 -9.33 -2.85
N ILE A 33 -2.01 -8.63 -2.45
CA ILE A 33 -2.10 -7.51 -1.49
C ILE A 33 -2.90 -6.35 -2.07
N PHE A 34 -2.69 -6.02 -3.35
CA PHE A 34 -3.47 -4.97 -4.01
C PHE A 34 -4.97 -5.31 -4.07
N GLU A 35 -5.32 -6.57 -4.34
CA GLU A 35 -6.71 -7.01 -4.36
C GLU A 35 -7.36 -6.91 -2.98
N GLU A 36 -6.66 -7.33 -1.91
CA GLU A 36 -7.14 -7.17 -0.54
C GLU A 36 -7.40 -5.70 -0.16
N LEU A 37 -6.46 -4.81 -0.51
CA LEU A 37 -6.60 -3.37 -0.26
C LEU A 37 -7.77 -2.76 -1.05
N ARG A 38 -8.00 -3.23 -2.28
CA ARG A 38 -9.13 -2.78 -3.10
C ARG A 38 -10.47 -3.23 -2.49
N ILE A 39 -10.58 -4.50 -2.08
CA ILE A 39 -11.77 -5.04 -1.42
C ILE A 39 -12.07 -4.25 -0.15
N GLU A 40 -11.04 -3.96 0.66
CA GLU A 40 -11.21 -3.19 1.88
C GLU A 40 -11.68 -1.76 1.59
N ARG A 41 -11.09 -1.09 0.60
CA ARG A 41 -11.56 0.23 0.15
C ARG A 41 -13.01 0.19 -0.32
N ASP A 42 -13.39 -0.81 -1.12
CA ASP A 42 -14.75 -0.90 -1.66
C ASP A 42 -15.78 -1.17 -0.54
N ARG A 43 -15.41 -1.95 0.49
CA ARG A 43 -16.21 -2.10 1.73
C ARG A 43 -16.31 -0.79 2.51
N MET A 44 -15.20 -0.08 2.68
CA MET A 44 -15.19 1.21 3.36
C MET A 44 -15.98 2.27 2.60
N ALA A 45 -15.94 2.25 1.26
CA ALA A 45 -16.71 3.14 0.40
C ALA A 45 -18.22 2.98 0.65
N TRP A 46 -18.72 1.75 0.76
CA TRP A 46 -20.10 1.47 1.17
C TRP A 46 -20.40 1.92 2.61
N ALA A 47 -19.45 1.79 3.54
CA ALA A 47 -19.62 2.26 4.92
C ALA A 47 -19.65 3.80 5.05
N THR A 48 -19.06 4.54 4.10
CA THR A 48 -19.13 6.00 4.04
C THR A 48 -20.39 6.54 3.39
N ASP A 49 -21.01 5.81 2.47
CA ASP A 49 -22.26 6.23 1.81
C ASP A 49 -23.42 6.36 2.82
N ASP A 50 -23.47 5.45 3.81
CA ASP A 50 -24.50 5.44 4.85
C ASP A 50 -24.35 6.56 5.90
N ARG A 51 -23.16 7.18 6.01
CA ARG A 51 -22.90 8.29 6.95
C ARG A 51 -23.16 9.68 6.35
N ALA A 52 -23.27 9.80 5.03
CA ALA A 52 -23.57 11.08 4.38
C ALA A 52 -25.06 11.48 4.49
N GLY A 53 -25.96 10.53 4.81
CA GLY A 53 -27.40 10.79 4.97
C GLY A 53 -27.84 11.27 6.37
N ALA A 54 -26.99 11.15 7.39
CA ALA A 54 -27.38 11.34 8.79
C ALA A 54 -26.84 12.62 9.45
N THR A 55 -26.68 13.72 8.70
CA THR A 55 -26.47 15.04 9.31
C THR A 55 -27.25 16.14 8.60
N VAL A 56 -28.56 16.19 8.86
CA VAL A 56 -29.34 17.43 8.80
C VAL A 56 -30.06 17.54 10.13
N HIS A 57 -29.52 18.35 11.05
CA HIS A 57 -30.27 19.14 12.05
C HIS A 57 -29.33 20.13 12.74
#